data_AF-A0A3N1TFY1-F1
#
_entry.id   AF-A0A3N1TFY1-F1
#
_cell.length_a   1.000
_cell.length_b   1.000
_cell.length_c   1.000
_cell.angle_alpha   90.00
_cell.angle_beta   90.00
_cell.angle_gamma   90.00
#
_symmetry.space_group_name_H-M   'P 1'
#
loop_
_entity.id
_entity.type
_entity.pdbx_description
1 polymer ?
#
loop_
_entity_poly.entity_id
_entity_poly.type
_entity_poly.pdbx_seq_one_letter_code
_entity_poly.pdbx_strand_id
1 'polypeptide(L)'
;MSVVRHISCDDDTTRKTLWKLHDGTLVESVLMRYPDRVTMCISSQAGCGMNCPFCATGQAGLDRNLSTAEIVHQIVDGMRALRDGEVPGGPARLSNIVFMGMGEPLANYKRVVGSIRRLTDPEPDGLGLSQRGITVSTVGLVPAMLRFADEGFKCRLAVSLHAPDDELRDTLVPVNTRWKVREVLDAAWEYAEKSGRRISIEYALIPRHQTTRPGGATGWAGSSRASGCTST
;
A
#
# COMPACT_ATOMS: atom_id res chain seq x y z
N MET A 1 -13.40 -4.09 16.67
CA MET A 1 -12.07 -4.60 16.28
C MET A 1 -11.19 -4.51 17.51
N SER A 2 -10.53 -5.61 17.88
CA SER A 2 -9.73 -5.73 19.10
C SER A 2 -8.35 -6.30 18.79
N VAL A 3 -7.35 -5.93 19.58
CA VAL A 3 -6.02 -6.53 19.51
C VAL A 3 -6.09 -7.97 20.00
N VAL A 4 -5.50 -8.89 19.22
CA VAL A 4 -5.30 -10.29 19.62
C VAL A 4 -3.92 -10.48 20.23
N ARG A 5 -2.89 -9.94 19.57
CA ARG A 5 -1.50 -9.96 20.06
C ARG A 5 -0.65 -8.93 19.31
N HIS A 6 0.46 -8.56 19.94
CA HIS A 6 1.58 -7.88 19.29
C HIS A 6 2.74 -8.85 19.08
N ILE A 7 3.50 -8.65 18.01
CA ILE A 7 4.79 -9.28 17.75
C ILE A 7 5.74 -8.15 17.36
N SER A 8 6.90 -8.11 17.98
CA SER A 8 7.88 -7.04 17.73
C SER A 8 9.20 -7.59 17.22
N CYS A 9 9.94 -6.76 16.48
CA CYS A 9 11.31 -7.00 16.04
C CYS A 9 12.08 -5.67 15.99
N ASP A 10 13.36 -5.73 15.61
CA ASP A 10 14.24 -4.55 15.49
C ASP A 10 14.31 -3.74 16.79
N ASP A 11 14.65 -4.41 17.90
CA ASP A 11 14.67 -3.80 19.24
C ASP A 11 13.36 -3.10 19.59
N ASP A 12 12.24 -3.76 19.27
CA ASP A 12 10.86 -3.28 19.43
C ASP A 12 10.47 -2.04 18.62
N THR A 13 11.33 -1.55 17.74
CA THR A 13 11.02 -0.40 16.86
C THR A 13 10.08 -0.77 15.71
N THR A 14 9.91 -2.06 15.43
CA THR A 14 8.90 -2.60 14.51
C THR A 14 7.90 -3.45 15.29
N ARG A 15 6.63 -3.03 15.30
CA ARG A 15 5.53 -3.72 15.98
C ARG A 15 4.44 -4.14 15.00
N LYS A 16 4.25 -5.45 14.83
CA LYS A 16 3.11 -6.04 14.14
C LYS A 16 1.96 -6.28 15.11
N THR A 17 0.76 -5.86 14.74
CA THR A 17 -0.47 -6.10 15.50
C THR A 17 -1.38 -7.04 14.72
N LEU A 18 -1.81 -8.12 15.37
CA LEU A 18 -2.88 -8.99 14.86
C LEU A 18 -4.21 -8.52 15.44
N TRP A 19 -5.18 -8.30 14.55
CA TRP A 19 -6.48 -7.77 14.87
C TRP A 19 -7.57 -8.82 14.66
N LYS A 20 -8.54 -8.85 15.56
CA LYS A 20 -9.81 -9.55 15.34
C LYS A 20 -10.89 -8.52 15.02
N LEU A 21 -11.48 -8.64 13.83
CA LEU A 21 -12.58 -7.80 13.39
C LEU A 21 -13.91 -8.26 14.02
N HIS A 22 -14.97 -7.47 13.84
CA HIS A 22 -16.26 -7.69 14.52
C HIS A 22 -16.92 -9.03 14.16
N ASP A 23 -16.64 -9.53 12.96
CA ASP A 23 -17.11 -10.79 12.40
C ASP A 23 -16.11 -11.95 12.61
N GLY A 24 -15.03 -11.72 13.37
CA GLY A 24 -14.05 -12.74 13.71
C GLY A 24 -12.91 -12.91 12.71
N THR A 25 -12.99 -12.31 11.52
CA THR A 25 -11.88 -12.27 10.55
C THR A 25 -10.64 -11.61 11.16
N LEU A 26 -9.46 -12.04 10.69
CA LEU A 26 -8.18 -11.54 11.18
C LEU A 26 -7.49 -10.67 10.14
N VAL A 27 -6.91 -9.56 10.60
CA VAL A 27 -6.04 -8.71 9.77
C VAL A 27 -4.80 -8.27 10.54
N GLU A 28 -3.77 -7.87 9.81
CA GLU A 28 -2.52 -7.40 10.40
C GLU A 28 -2.26 -5.93 10.03
N SER A 29 -1.54 -5.24 10.91
CA SER A 29 -0.96 -3.94 10.61
C SER A 29 0.42 -3.85 11.25
N VAL A 30 1.33 -3.06 10.68
CA VAL A 30 2.70 -2.94 11.17
C VAL A 30 3.05 -1.47 11.41
N LEU A 31 3.46 -1.15 12.63
CA LEU A 31 4.02 0.14 13.01
C LEU A 31 5.54 0.03 13.00
N MET A 32 6.22 0.88 12.22
CA MET A 32 7.67 0.87 12.07
C MET A 32 8.23 2.24 12.41
N ARG A 33 9.16 2.31 13.35
CA ARG A 33 9.91 3.52 13.67
C ARG A 33 11.30 3.45 13.04
N TYR A 34 11.61 4.48 12.26
CA TYR A 34 12.94 4.74 11.72
C TYR A 34 13.51 6.01 12.37
N PRO A 35 14.83 6.28 12.21
CA PRO A 35 15.44 7.48 12.78
C PRO A 35 14.76 8.81 12.37
N ASP A 36 14.23 8.89 11.15
CA ASP A 36 13.70 10.13 10.55
C ASP A 36 12.17 10.13 10.35
N ARG A 37 11.50 8.99 10.57
CA ARG A 37 10.06 8.85 10.27
C ARG A 37 9.42 7.70 11.03
N VAL A 38 8.10 7.75 11.15
CA VAL A 38 7.29 6.62 11.64
C VAL A 38 6.27 6.24 10.58
N THR A 39 6.25 4.97 10.21
CA THR A 39 5.41 4.44 9.12
C THR A 39 4.41 3.42 9.65
N MET A 40 3.15 3.58 9.29
CA MET A 40 2.10 2.59 9.52
C MET A 40 1.77 1.87 8.21
N CYS A 41 2.04 0.56 8.16
CA CYS A 41 1.57 -0.33 7.11
C CYS A 41 0.21 -0.91 7.49
N ILE A 42 -0.80 -0.64 6.67
CA ILE A 42 -2.20 -0.95 6.99
C ILE A 42 -2.86 -1.85 5.95
N SER A 43 -3.80 -2.65 6.43
CA SER A 43 -4.65 -3.52 5.62
C SER A 43 -5.88 -2.78 5.13
N SER A 44 -6.29 -3.10 3.90
CA SER A 44 -7.49 -2.58 3.23
C SER A 44 -8.55 -3.67 2.99
N GLN A 45 -8.15 -4.94 2.99
CA GLN A 45 -9.03 -6.11 2.90
C GLN A 45 -8.57 -7.19 3.88
N ALA A 46 -9.49 -8.08 4.27
CA ALA A 46 -9.16 -9.33 4.96
C ALA A 46 -8.94 -10.38 3.88
N GLY A 47 -7.67 -10.75 3.67
CA GLY A 47 -7.24 -11.47 2.47
C GLY A 47 -7.05 -10.54 1.26
N CYS A 48 -6.83 -11.10 0.07
CA CYS A 48 -6.67 -10.36 -1.18
C CYS A 48 -7.07 -11.21 -2.38
N GLY A 49 -7.95 -10.68 -3.24
CA GLY A 49 -8.46 -11.39 -4.43
C GLY A 49 -7.57 -11.28 -5.66
N MET A 50 -6.37 -10.71 -5.55
CA MET A 50 -5.46 -10.52 -6.70
C MET A 50 -4.64 -11.76 -7.03
N ASN A 51 -4.58 -12.75 -6.13
CA ASN A 51 -3.93 -14.05 -6.33
C ASN A 51 -2.47 -13.97 -6.79
N CYS A 52 -1.72 -12.94 -6.42
CA CYS A 52 -0.28 -12.87 -6.70
C CYS A 52 0.44 -14.03 -5.99
N PRO A 53 1.06 -14.99 -6.69
CA PRO A 53 1.57 -16.23 -6.10
C PRO A 53 2.73 -16.02 -5.12
N PHE A 54 3.45 -14.89 -5.18
CA PHE A 54 4.50 -14.57 -4.21
C PHE A 54 3.95 -13.94 -2.91
N CYS A 55 2.67 -13.60 -2.86
CA CYS A 55 2.04 -12.91 -1.74
C CYS A 55 1.22 -13.91 -0.91
N ALA A 56 1.59 -14.10 0.37
CA ALA A 56 0.85 -14.96 1.29
C ALA A 56 -0.64 -14.58 1.40
N THR A 57 -0.94 -13.28 1.43
CA THR A 57 -2.32 -12.76 1.46
C THR A 57 -3.09 -13.09 0.18
N GLY A 58 -2.43 -13.08 -0.98
CA GLY A 58 -3.05 -13.45 -2.26
C GLY A 58 -3.37 -14.95 -2.33
N GLN A 59 -2.54 -15.80 -1.70
CA GLN A 59 -2.78 -17.25 -1.63
C GLN A 59 -3.93 -17.61 -0.70
N ALA A 60 -4.18 -16.81 0.35
CA ALA A 60 -5.27 -17.03 1.29
C ALA A 60 -6.67 -16.73 0.69
N GLY A 61 -6.73 -16.09 -0.47
CA GLY A 61 -7.98 -15.61 -1.06
C GLY A 61 -8.52 -14.35 -0.38
N LEU A 62 -9.74 -13.95 -0.74
CA LEU A 62 -10.41 -12.76 -0.19
C LEU A 62 -11.60 -13.21 0.67
N ASP A 63 -11.60 -12.79 1.94
CA ASP A 63 -12.77 -12.91 2.80
C ASP A 63 -13.72 -11.73 2.54
N ARG A 64 -13.23 -10.51 2.78
CA ARG A 64 -14.03 -9.28 2.61
C ARG A 64 -13.21 -7.99 2.56
N ASN A 65 -13.90 -6.93 2.15
CA ASN A 65 -13.42 -5.56 2.29
C ASN A 65 -13.51 -5.08 3.75
N LEU A 66 -12.53 -4.28 4.18
CA LEU A 66 -12.62 -3.54 5.45
C LEU A 66 -13.52 -2.33 5.29
N SER A 67 -14.23 -1.97 6.34
CA SER A 67 -14.91 -0.69 6.44
C SER A 67 -13.91 0.46 6.60
N THR A 68 -14.34 1.70 6.31
CA THR A 68 -13.51 2.89 6.54
C THR A 68 -13.09 3.01 8.00
N ALA A 69 -13.97 2.66 8.94
CA ALA A 69 -13.67 2.67 10.36
C ALA A 69 -12.58 1.64 10.72
N GLU A 70 -12.64 0.42 10.20
CA GLU A 70 -11.61 -0.61 10.43
C GLU A 70 -10.25 -0.22 9.85
N ILE A 71 -10.22 0.48 8.71
CA ILE A 71 -8.98 1.02 8.13
C ILE A 71 -8.39 2.12 9.04
N VAL A 72 -9.20 3.12 9.39
CA VAL A 72 -8.76 4.25 10.23
C VAL A 72 -8.35 3.78 11.63
N HIS A 73 -9.00 2.76 12.18
CA HIS A 73 -8.70 2.26 13.52
C HIS A 73 -7.25 1.75 13.66
N GLN A 74 -6.70 1.09 12.63
CA GLN A 74 -5.29 0.66 12.63
C GLN A 74 -4.34 1.84 12.85
N ILE A 75 -4.65 2.99 12.24
CA ILE A 75 -3.83 4.20 12.30
C ILE A 75 -3.98 4.89 13.66
N VAL A 76 -5.21 5.02 14.14
CA VAL A 76 -5.49 5.64 15.43
C VAL A 76 -4.84 4.86 16.58
N ASP A 77 -4.84 3.52 16.51
CA ASP A 77 -4.11 2.68 17.46
C ASP A 77 -2.60 2.95 17.43
N GLY A 78 -2.00 2.97 16.23
CA GLY A 78 -0.58 3.29 16.08
C GLY A 78 -0.23 4.68 16.62
N MET A 79 -1.07 5.69 16.36
CA MET A 79 -0.88 7.04 16.91
C MET A 79 -0.98 7.07 18.44
N ARG A 80 -1.89 6.29 19.04
CA ARG A 80 -2.00 6.17 20.50
C ARG A 80 -0.76 5.51 21.09
N ALA A 81 -0.32 4.39 20.52
CA ALA A 81 0.88 3.68 20.95
C ALA A 81 2.13 4.57 20.92
N LEU A 82 2.28 5.39 19.87
CA LEU A 82 3.38 6.37 19.78
C LEU A 82 3.27 7.45 20.84
N ARG A 83 2.07 8.02 21.06
CA ARG A 83 1.83 9.05 22.07
C ARG A 83 2.14 8.53 23.49
N ASP A 84 1.71 7.31 23.77
CA ASP A 84 1.80 6.68 25.09
C ASP A 84 3.17 6.02 25.33
N GLY A 85 4.08 6.07 24.35
CA GLY A 85 5.45 5.57 24.49
C GLY A 85 5.58 4.05 24.47
N GLU A 86 4.59 3.33 23.93
CA GLU A 86 4.59 1.86 23.83
C GLU A 86 5.59 1.31 22.80
N VAL A 87 6.12 2.17 21.94
CA VAL A 87 7.19 1.86 20.97
C VAL A 87 8.43 2.68 21.37
N PRO A 88 9.64 2.08 21.44
CA PRO A 88 10.86 2.77 21.83
C PRO A 88 11.14 4.05 21.04
N GLY A 89 11.92 4.97 21.62
CA GLY A 89 12.25 6.26 21.00
C GLY A 89 11.32 7.41 21.38
N GLY A 90 10.48 7.24 22.42
CA GLY A 90 9.66 8.30 23.01
C GLY A 90 8.49 8.76 22.14
N PRO A 91 7.69 9.74 22.62
CA PRO A 91 6.54 10.25 21.88
C PRO A 91 6.91 10.76 20.49
N ALA A 92 6.17 10.31 19.47
CA ALA A 92 6.39 10.74 18.08
C ALA A 92 5.07 10.90 17.33
N ARG A 93 5.11 11.65 16.23
CA ARG A 93 4.00 11.75 15.29
C ARG A 93 4.13 10.68 14.21
N LEU A 94 3.00 10.08 13.85
CA LEU A 94 2.93 9.24 12.67
C LEU A 94 3.12 10.10 11.41
N SER A 95 4.18 9.85 10.65
CA SER A 95 4.55 10.67 9.49
C SER A 95 4.14 10.04 8.16
N ASN A 96 4.05 8.70 8.12
CA ASN A 96 3.80 7.95 6.89
C ASN A 96 2.75 6.86 7.10
N ILE A 97 1.86 6.71 6.12
CA ILE A 97 0.87 5.63 6.07
C ILE A 97 0.98 4.98 4.70
N VAL A 98 1.11 3.66 4.67
CA VAL A 98 1.20 2.89 3.43
C VAL A 98 0.11 1.84 3.38
N PHE A 99 -0.70 1.87 2.32
CA PHE A 99 -1.68 0.83 2.02
C PHE A 99 -0.97 -0.35 1.33
N MET A 100 -0.12 -1.04 2.10
CA MET A 100 0.71 -2.16 1.66
C MET A 100 0.59 -3.37 2.60
N GLY A 101 -0.43 -3.38 3.46
CA GLY A 101 -0.78 -4.54 4.28
C GLY A 101 -1.59 -5.55 3.47
N MET A 102 -2.62 -6.12 4.08
CA MET A 102 -3.49 -7.08 3.42
C MET A 102 -4.48 -6.38 2.47
N GLY A 103 -4.63 -6.93 1.25
CA GLY A 103 -5.62 -6.50 0.27
C GLY A 103 -5.09 -5.60 -0.85
N GLU A 104 -5.92 -5.45 -1.89
CA GLU A 104 -5.75 -4.49 -2.98
C GLU A 104 -6.58 -3.22 -2.67
N PRO A 105 -5.94 -2.09 -2.34
CA PRO A 105 -6.63 -0.88 -1.91
C PRO A 105 -7.65 -0.36 -2.93
N LEU A 106 -7.32 -0.38 -4.22
CA LEU A 106 -8.23 0.12 -5.26
C LEU A 106 -9.39 -0.84 -5.56
N ALA A 107 -9.33 -2.10 -5.11
CA ALA A 107 -10.48 -3.00 -5.09
C ALA A 107 -11.47 -2.67 -3.96
N ASN A 108 -10.99 -2.04 -2.87
CA ASN A 108 -11.82 -1.51 -1.78
C ASN A 108 -12.03 0.02 -1.88
N TYR A 109 -12.21 0.51 -3.12
CA TYR A 109 -12.12 1.92 -3.49
C TYR A 109 -12.87 2.89 -2.56
N LYS A 110 -14.19 2.71 -2.39
CA LYS A 110 -15.04 3.64 -1.64
C LYS A 110 -14.58 3.76 -0.18
N ARG A 111 -14.14 2.66 0.43
CA ARG A 111 -13.73 2.64 1.84
C ARG A 111 -12.34 3.24 2.02
N VAL A 112 -11.42 2.98 1.08
CA VAL A 112 -10.08 3.57 1.05
C VAL A 112 -10.15 5.08 0.83
N VAL A 113 -10.90 5.56 -0.17
CA VAL A 113 -11.11 7.01 -0.39
C VAL A 113 -11.73 7.67 0.84
N GLY A 114 -12.75 7.04 1.44
CA GLY A 114 -13.34 7.52 2.69
C GLY A 114 -12.33 7.61 3.84
N SER A 115 -11.43 6.62 3.96
CA SER A 115 -10.39 6.62 4.98
C SER A 115 -9.37 7.74 4.76
N ILE A 116 -8.91 7.94 3.52
CA ILE A 116 -7.97 9.03 3.19
C ILE A 116 -8.57 10.38 3.61
N ARG A 117 -9.83 10.65 3.25
CA ARG A 117 -10.52 11.88 3.68
C ARG A 117 -10.57 11.99 5.20
N ARG A 118 -11.04 10.97 5.93
CA ARG A 118 -11.06 11.00 7.41
C ARG A 118 -9.68 11.23 8.04
N LEU A 119 -8.62 10.74 7.42
CA LEU A 119 -7.25 10.94 7.91
C LEU A 119 -6.74 12.36 7.66
N THR A 120 -7.18 12.99 6.56
CA THR A 120 -6.56 14.24 6.06
C THR A 120 -7.44 15.47 6.22
N ASP A 121 -8.75 15.29 6.39
CA ASP A 121 -9.69 16.37 6.70
C ASP A 121 -9.22 17.06 8.00
N PRO A 122 -9.36 18.40 8.10
CA PRO A 122 -8.93 19.13 9.27
C PRO A 122 -9.73 18.71 10.51
N GLU A 123 -9.13 18.88 11.69
CA GLU A 123 -9.86 18.76 12.94
C GLU A 123 -10.98 19.83 12.99
N PRO A 124 -12.17 19.51 13.53
CA PRO A 124 -12.52 18.28 14.25
C PRO A 124 -13.06 17.14 13.36
N ASP A 125 -13.22 17.34 12.05
CA ASP A 125 -13.89 16.40 11.14
C ASP A 125 -13.00 15.22 10.68
N GLY A 126 -11.68 15.38 10.79
CA GLY A 126 -10.66 14.37 10.51
C GLY A 126 -9.45 14.46 11.44
N LEU A 127 -8.32 13.86 11.05
CA LEU A 127 -7.08 13.80 11.86
C LEU A 127 -6.01 14.80 11.41
N GLY A 128 -6.27 15.64 10.41
CA GLY A 128 -5.33 16.66 9.94
C GLY A 128 -3.98 16.14 9.44
N LEU A 129 -3.90 14.87 9.01
CA LEU A 129 -2.66 14.29 8.50
C LEU A 129 -2.35 14.80 7.09
N SER A 130 -1.07 14.96 6.79
CA SER A 130 -0.62 15.36 5.46
C SER A 130 -0.89 14.25 4.45
N GLN A 131 -1.62 14.57 3.38
CA GLN A 131 -1.83 13.65 2.25
C GLN A 131 -0.50 13.15 1.65
N ARG A 132 0.57 13.96 1.71
CA ARG A 132 1.89 13.61 1.16
C ARG A 132 2.57 12.45 1.92
N GLY A 133 2.16 12.22 3.17
CA GLY A 133 2.60 11.09 3.99
C GLY A 133 1.85 9.79 3.67
N ILE A 134 0.80 9.83 2.86
CA ILE A 134 -0.02 8.66 2.51
C ILE A 134 0.41 8.11 1.15
N THR A 135 0.75 6.82 1.11
CA THR A 135 1.01 6.07 -0.12
C THR A 135 -0.06 5.02 -0.33
N VAL A 136 -0.75 5.06 -1.47
CA VAL A 136 -1.69 4.03 -1.91
C VAL A 136 -0.98 3.12 -2.91
N SER A 137 -0.84 1.83 -2.59
CA SER A 137 -0.29 0.85 -3.52
C SER A 137 -1.41 0.19 -4.33
N THR A 138 -1.10 -0.26 -5.55
CA THR A 138 -2.03 -1.05 -6.37
C THR A 138 -1.29 -2.02 -7.29
N VAL A 139 -1.88 -3.18 -7.56
CA VAL A 139 -1.44 -4.14 -8.58
C VAL A 139 -1.81 -3.72 -10.01
N GLY A 140 -2.42 -2.55 -10.22
CA GLY A 140 -2.69 -2.01 -11.55
C GLY A 140 -4.13 -2.18 -12.03
N LEU A 141 -5.11 -1.87 -11.16
CA LEU A 141 -6.53 -1.79 -11.55
C LEU A 141 -6.77 -0.51 -12.35
N VAL A 142 -6.47 -0.50 -13.65
CA VAL A 142 -6.43 0.71 -14.50
C VAL A 142 -7.66 1.62 -14.35
N PRO A 143 -8.91 1.14 -14.48
CA PRO A 143 -10.08 2.03 -14.32
C PRO A 143 -10.18 2.66 -12.93
N ALA A 144 -9.71 1.96 -11.90
CA ALA A 144 -9.70 2.48 -10.53
C ALA A 144 -8.54 3.46 -10.30
N MET A 145 -7.39 3.26 -10.95
CA MET A 145 -6.27 4.23 -10.94
C MET A 145 -6.67 5.55 -11.57
N LEU A 146 -7.33 5.51 -12.73
CA LEU A 146 -7.82 6.71 -13.43
C LEU A 146 -8.84 7.45 -12.57
N ARG A 147 -9.83 6.73 -12.01
CA ARG A 147 -10.76 7.30 -11.03
C ARG A 147 -10.05 7.89 -9.82
N PHE A 148 -9.00 7.24 -9.30
CA PHE A 148 -8.23 7.75 -8.17
C PHE A 148 -7.46 9.03 -8.52
N ALA A 149 -7.00 9.18 -9.77
CA ALA A 149 -6.40 10.41 -10.25
C ALA A 149 -7.42 11.57 -10.27
N ASP A 150 -8.68 11.28 -10.58
CA ASP A 150 -9.77 12.27 -10.61
C ASP A 150 -10.21 12.74 -9.22
N GLU A 151 -9.87 12.00 -8.15
CA GLU A 151 -10.16 12.41 -6.76
C GLU A 151 -9.38 13.66 -6.32
N GLY A 152 -8.32 14.04 -7.04
CA GLY A 152 -7.53 15.25 -6.76
C GLY A 152 -6.60 15.14 -5.53
N PHE A 153 -6.49 13.95 -4.92
CA PHE A 153 -5.60 13.71 -3.78
C PHE A 153 -4.13 13.97 -4.11
N LYS A 154 -3.38 14.45 -3.11
CA LYS A 154 -1.92 14.65 -3.15
C LYS A 154 -1.14 13.53 -2.47
N CYS A 155 -1.75 12.35 -2.36
CA CYS A 155 -1.12 11.11 -1.95
C CYS A 155 -0.01 10.70 -2.93
N ARG A 156 0.80 9.72 -2.53
CA ARG A 156 1.69 9.01 -3.46
C ARG A 156 0.96 7.78 -3.98
N LEU A 157 1.09 7.51 -5.27
CA LEU A 157 0.67 6.24 -5.86
C LEU A 157 1.90 5.35 -6.02
N ALA A 158 1.81 4.13 -5.52
CA ALA A 158 2.80 3.07 -5.77
C ALA A 158 2.17 1.99 -6.65
N VAL A 159 2.92 1.51 -7.64
CA VAL A 159 2.48 0.45 -8.55
C VAL A 159 3.31 -0.80 -8.31
N SER A 160 2.65 -1.87 -7.86
CA SER A 160 3.19 -3.21 -7.71
C SER A 160 3.33 -3.89 -9.08
N LEU A 161 4.45 -3.60 -9.75
CA LEU A 161 4.66 -4.03 -11.13
C LEU A 161 5.28 -5.43 -11.22
N HIS A 162 6.43 -5.63 -10.56
CA HIS A 162 7.11 -6.91 -10.33
C HIS A 162 7.56 -7.74 -11.55
N ALA A 163 7.36 -7.22 -12.78
CA ALA A 163 7.89 -7.79 -14.01
C ALA A 163 8.01 -6.70 -15.09
N PRO A 164 9.00 -6.79 -16.01
CA PRO A 164 9.19 -5.80 -17.04
C PRO A 164 8.36 -6.06 -18.31
N ASP A 165 7.92 -7.31 -18.51
CA ASP A 165 7.18 -7.77 -19.68
C ASP A 165 5.88 -8.46 -19.26
N ASP A 166 4.90 -8.48 -20.18
CA ASP A 166 3.57 -9.03 -19.92
C ASP A 166 3.57 -10.54 -19.68
N GLU A 167 4.47 -11.29 -20.34
CA GLU A 167 4.51 -12.75 -20.21
C GLU A 167 4.88 -13.16 -18.79
N LEU A 168 5.91 -12.53 -18.21
CA LEU A 168 6.28 -12.76 -16.83
C LEU A 168 5.21 -12.20 -15.89
N ARG A 169 4.69 -11.01 -16.18
CA ARG A 169 3.71 -10.37 -15.30
C ARG A 169 2.40 -11.12 -15.22
N ASP A 170 1.95 -11.76 -16.30
CA ASP A 170 0.78 -12.64 -16.32
C ASP A 170 0.90 -13.77 -15.29
N THR A 171 2.12 -14.24 -15.00
CA THR A 171 2.37 -15.29 -14.00
C THR A 171 2.50 -14.75 -12.57
N LEU A 172 3.15 -13.59 -12.39
CA LEU A 172 3.43 -13.04 -11.06
C LEU A 172 2.30 -12.16 -10.51
N VAL A 173 1.57 -11.48 -11.39
CA VAL A 173 0.48 -10.57 -11.04
C VAL A 173 -0.69 -10.88 -11.98
N PRO A 174 -1.53 -11.89 -11.68
CA PRO A 174 -2.53 -12.42 -12.62
C PRO A 174 -3.50 -11.39 -13.22
N VAL A 175 -3.71 -10.27 -12.53
CA VAL A 175 -4.50 -9.13 -13.03
C VAL A 175 -3.96 -8.55 -14.35
N ASN A 176 -2.69 -8.81 -14.70
CA ASN A 176 -2.07 -8.38 -15.95
C ASN A 176 -2.74 -8.95 -17.20
N THR A 177 -3.46 -10.07 -17.06
CA THR A 177 -4.29 -10.63 -18.13
C THR A 177 -5.45 -9.71 -18.52
N ARG A 178 -5.83 -8.78 -17.65
CA ARG A 178 -6.87 -7.77 -17.90
C ARG A 178 -6.31 -6.42 -18.31
N TRP A 179 -5.20 -6.00 -17.71
CA TRP A 179 -4.54 -4.72 -18.01
C TRP A 179 -3.04 -4.94 -18.11
N LYS A 180 -2.52 -4.77 -19.32
CA LYS A 180 -1.11 -5.04 -19.64
C LYS A 180 -0.20 -3.98 -19.03
N VAL A 181 1.09 -4.29 -18.92
CA VAL A 181 2.12 -3.43 -18.30
C VAL A 181 2.03 -2.00 -18.83
N ARG A 182 1.89 -1.84 -20.15
CA ARG A 182 1.82 -0.53 -20.78
C ARG A 182 0.62 0.29 -20.31
N GLU A 183 -0.56 -0.32 -20.23
CA GLU A 183 -1.80 0.34 -19.79
C GLU A 183 -1.70 0.78 -18.32
N VAL A 184 -1.11 -0.08 -17.47
CA VAL A 184 -0.88 0.22 -16.06
C VAL A 184 0.08 1.42 -15.91
N LEU A 185 1.17 1.43 -16.67
CA LEU A 185 2.13 2.54 -16.64
C LEU A 185 1.52 3.84 -17.18
N ASP A 186 0.72 3.78 -18.24
CA ASP A 186 0.05 4.96 -18.79
C ASP A 186 -0.96 5.55 -17.78
N ALA A 187 -1.73 4.71 -17.07
CA ALA A 187 -2.60 5.15 -15.99
C ALA A 187 -1.85 5.74 -14.78
N ALA A 188 -0.67 5.18 -14.47
CA ALA A 188 0.19 5.73 -13.42
C ALA A 188 0.77 7.10 -13.80
N TRP A 189 1.13 7.29 -15.08
CA TRP A 189 1.55 8.60 -15.59
C TRP A 189 0.43 9.62 -15.57
N GLU A 190 -0.79 9.24 -15.94
CA GLU A 190 -1.95 10.13 -15.84
C GLU A 190 -2.19 10.58 -14.39
N TYR A 191 -2.05 9.67 -13.42
CA TYR A 191 -2.07 10.03 -12.00
C TYR A 191 -0.97 11.04 -11.65
N ALA A 192 0.26 10.81 -12.11
CA ALA A 192 1.39 11.69 -11.83
C ALA A 192 1.14 13.12 -12.36
N GLU A 193 0.62 13.24 -13.58
CA GLU A 193 0.28 14.50 -14.23
C GLU A 193 -0.83 15.25 -13.47
N LYS A 194 -1.96 14.58 -13.17
CA LYS A 194 -3.10 15.20 -12.47
C LYS A 194 -2.78 15.57 -11.02
N SER A 195 -2.06 14.69 -10.31
CA SER A 195 -1.74 14.91 -8.90
C SER A 195 -0.56 15.88 -8.72
N GLY A 196 0.34 15.99 -9.70
CA GLY A 196 1.63 16.66 -9.58
C GLY A 196 2.59 15.91 -8.62
N ARG A 197 2.35 14.61 -8.41
CA ARG A 197 3.11 13.77 -7.48
C ARG A 197 3.90 12.73 -8.26
N ARG A 198 5.09 12.39 -7.74
CA ARG A 198 5.86 11.26 -8.25
C ARG A 198 5.14 9.95 -7.95
N ILE A 199 5.26 9.01 -8.87
CA ILE A 199 4.84 7.63 -8.66
C ILE A 199 6.03 6.79 -8.17
N SER A 200 5.73 5.79 -7.34
CA SER A 200 6.68 4.74 -6.96
C SER A 200 6.39 3.48 -7.75
N ILE A 201 7.45 2.76 -8.14
CA ILE A 201 7.32 1.45 -8.77
C ILE A 201 7.92 0.44 -7.80
N GLU A 202 7.10 -0.49 -7.39
CA GLU A 202 7.47 -1.55 -6.47
C GLU A 202 7.84 -2.79 -7.27
N TYR A 203 9.02 -3.33 -7.00
CA TYR A 203 9.55 -4.47 -7.74
C TYR A 203 10.13 -5.51 -6.78
N ALA A 204 9.32 -6.53 -6.46
CA ALA A 204 9.77 -7.67 -5.67
C ALA A 204 10.78 -8.48 -6.50
N LEU A 205 12.02 -8.55 -6.02
CA LEU A 205 13.07 -9.34 -6.65
C LEU A 205 12.85 -10.82 -6.34
N ILE A 206 12.44 -11.59 -7.35
CA ILE A 206 12.15 -13.03 -7.22
C ILE A 206 13.21 -13.80 -8.01
N PRO A 207 14.23 -14.38 -7.34
CA PRO A 207 15.42 -14.93 -7.99
C PRO A 207 15.09 -15.93 -9.09
N ARG A 208 14.21 -16.91 -8.84
CA ARG A 208 13.94 -17.98 -9.82
C ARG A 208 13.16 -17.54 -11.06
N HIS A 209 12.45 -16.40 -11.01
CA HIS A 209 11.57 -15.97 -12.10
C HIS A 209 12.13 -14.79 -12.90
N GLN A 210 13.01 -13.96 -12.30
CA GLN A 210 13.48 -12.71 -12.91
C GLN A 210 14.97 -12.73 -13.31
N THR A 211 15.81 -13.60 -12.72
CA THR A 211 17.28 -13.55 -12.96
C THR A 211 17.75 -14.29 -14.22
N THR A 212 16.90 -15.07 -14.88
CA THR A 212 17.27 -15.87 -16.06
C THR A 212 16.91 -15.22 -17.40
N ARG A 213 16.22 -14.07 -17.39
CA ARG A 213 15.82 -13.35 -18.62
C ARG A 213 16.78 -12.18 -18.91
N PRO A 214 17.20 -11.96 -20.18
CA PRO A 214 17.95 -10.76 -20.55
C PRO A 214 17.12 -9.52 -20.20
N GLY A 215 17.64 -8.65 -19.33
CA GLY A 215 16.95 -7.40 -18.95
C GLY A 215 16.20 -7.41 -17.61
N GLY A 216 16.29 -8.47 -16.80
CA GLY A 216 15.57 -8.66 -15.51
C GLY A 216 15.73 -7.58 -14.43
N ALA A 217 16.56 -6.57 -14.67
CA ALA A 217 16.55 -5.27 -13.99
C ALA A 217 17.05 -4.14 -14.93
N THR A 218 17.93 -4.47 -15.88
CA THR A 218 18.58 -3.53 -16.80
C THR A 218 17.73 -3.08 -17.98
N GLY A 219 16.70 -3.84 -18.39
CA GLY A 219 15.80 -3.45 -19.48
C GLY A 219 14.90 -2.25 -19.14
N TRP A 220 14.76 -1.96 -17.84
CA TRP A 220 13.94 -0.85 -17.33
C TRP A 220 14.55 0.53 -17.61
N ALA A 221 15.88 0.65 -17.58
CA ALA A 221 16.58 1.92 -17.76
C ALA A 221 16.36 2.55 -19.16
N GLY A 222 15.95 1.77 -20.16
CA GLY A 222 15.72 2.24 -21.53
C GLY A 222 14.30 2.73 -21.85
N SER A 223 13.31 2.42 -21.02
CA SER A 223 11.89 2.74 -21.29
C SER A 223 11.33 3.89 -20.43
N SER A 224 12.11 4.35 -19.45
CA SER A 224 11.74 5.47 -18.59
C SER A 224 11.83 6.78 -19.37
N ARG A 225 10.69 7.46 -19.57
CA ARG A 225 10.67 8.94 -19.62
C ARG A 225 11.10 9.42 -18.23
N ALA A 226 12.42 9.43 -18.02
CA ALA A 226 13.04 9.55 -16.71
C ALA A 226 12.98 10.99 -16.18
N SER A 227 11.90 11.33 -15.49
CA SER A 227 11.89 12.50 -14.58
C SER A 227 10.92 12.38 -13.39
N GLY A 228 10.01 11.40 -13.36
CA GLY A 228 8.93 11.33 -12.36
C GLY A 228 8.82 10.07 -11.50
N CYS A 229 9.70 9.07 -11.68
CA CYS A 229 9.57 7.74 -11.10
C CYS A 229 10.73 7.42 -10.15
N THR A 230 10.46 6.89 -8.96
CA THR A 230 11.49 6.34 -8.05
C THR A 230 11.23 4.85 -7.83
N SER A 231 12.24 4.01 -8.07
CA SER A 231 12.23 2.60 -7.69
C SER A 231 12.49 2.47 -6.19
N THR A 232 11.62 1.74 -5.50
CA THR A 232 11.77 1.34 -4.09
C THR A 232 11.78 -0.18 -3.96
#